data_AF-A0A396HA78-F1
#
_entry.id   AF-A0A396HA78-F1
#
_cell.length_a   1.000
_cell.length_b   1.000
_cell.length_c   1.000
_cell.angle_alpha   90.00
_cell.angle_beta   90.00
_cell.angle_gamma   90.00
#
_symmetry.space_group_name_H-M   'P 1'
#
loop_
_entity.id
_entity.type
_entity.pdbx_description
1 polymer ?
#
loop_
_entity_poly.entity_id
_entity_poly.type
_entity_poly.pdbx_seq_one_letter_code
_entity_poly.pdbx_strand_id
1 'polypeptide(L)'
;MQLFKMLELKFLKDDNELHGGDHISKSLLRAIEESKISLIVFSKNYVNSRWCLDELKKIMKCYRTIGLKVVPVFYHLEPSKVRHQTGDFGKLFQSFLNKISNEEQLVQSWREALRHAANIKGFEILKSRSRNKHNYHFTSGSGTVSTNQIK
;
A
#
# COMPACT_ATOMS: atom_id res chain seq x y z
N MET A 1 9.23 8.45 3.12
CA MET A 1 8.34 8.18 1.98
C MET A 1 8.65 6.77 1.51
N GLN A 2 7.74 5.80 1.66
CA GLN A 2 8.03 4.42 1.27
C GLN A 2 7.63 4.20 -0.19
N LEU A 3 8.64 3.80 -0.95
CA LEU A 3 8.70 3.58 -2.38
C LEU A 3 7.71 2.50 -2.84
N PHE A 4 6.80 2.85 -3.75
CA PHE A 4 6.02 1.87 -4.51
C PHE A 4 6.89 1.24 -5.60
N LYS A 5 6.92 -0.09 -5.65
CA LYS A 5 7.69 -0.87 -6.64
C LYS A 5 6.75 -1.44 -7.68
N MET A 6 6.71 -0.81 -8.85
CA MET A 6 6.16 -1.37 -10.09
C MET A 6 7.24 -2.25 -10.76
N LEU A 7 6.90 -3.48 -11.11
CA LEU A 7 7.57 -4.24 -12.18
C LEU A 7 6.52 -4.29 -13.29
N GLU A 8 6.66 -3.69 -14.47
CA GLU A 8 7.79 -3.68 -15.41
C GLU A 8 8.54 -2.33 -15.52
N LEU A 9 9.80 -2.42 -15.97
CA LEU A 9 10.82 -1.37 -16.02
C LEU A 9 10.42 -0.12 -16.82
N LYS A 10 10.11 0.97 -16.11
CA LYS A 10 10.57 2.33 -16.50
C LYS A 10 10.78 3.18 -15.26
N PHE A 11 12.04 3.46 -14.95
CA PHE A 11 12.45 4.44 -13.94
C PHE A 11 11.92 5.81 -14.34
N LEU A 12 10.86 6.30 -13.67
CA LEU A 12 10.56 7.71 -13.59
C LEU A 12 10.81 8.09 -12.13
N LYS A 13 12.06 8.51 -11.89
CA LYS A 13 12.52 9.15 -10.67
C LYS A 13 11.68 10.41 -10.50
N ASP A 14 10.76 10.40 -9.55
CA ASP A 14 10.05 11.62 -9.13
C ASP A 14 11.02 12.42 -8.26
N ASP A 15 11.99 13.07 -8.91
CA ASP A 15 12.83 14.13 -8.35
C ASP A 15 12.00 15.41 -8.21
N ASN A 16 10.91 15.33 -7.44
CA ASN A 16 10.17 16.50 -6.98
C ASN A 16 10.26 16.56 -5.45
N GLU A 17 11.48 16.50 -4.92
CA GLU A 17 11.77 17.49 -3.89
C GLU A 17 11.59 18.86 -4.56
N LEU A 18 10.81 19.72 -3.90
CA LEU A 18 10.60 21.13 -4.24
C LEU A 18 9.38 21.42 -5.14
N HIS A 19 8.26 21.66 -4.43
CA HIS A 19 7.18 22.62 -4.75
C HIS A 19 5.89 22.03 -5.34
N GLY A 20 4.88 21.88 -4.46
CA GLY A 20 3.46 21.95 -4.83
C GLY A 20 2.83 20.70 -5.45
N GLY A 21 2.92 19.55 -4.78
CA GLY A 21 2.30 18.29 -5.24
C GLY A 21 0.82 18.15 -4.90
N ASP A 22 -0.05 19.03 -5.41
CA ASP A 22 -1.51 18.96 -5.15
C ASP A 22 -2.28 18.09 -6.16
N HIS A 23 -1.64 17.53 -7.19
CA HIS A 23 -2.35 16.79 -8.24
C HIS A 23 -1.62 15.55 -8.76
N ILE A 24 -2.37 14.44 -8.85
CA ILE A 24 -1.94 13.21 -9.53
C ILE A 24 -1.63 13.53 -10.99
N SER A 25 -0.39 13.29 -11.42
CA SER A 25 -0.01 13.52 -12.80
C SER A 25 -0.82 12.60 -13.73
N LYS A 26 -1.30 13.14 -14.86
CA LYS A 26 -2.02 12.37 -15.87
C LYS A 26 -1.20 11.18 -16.37
N SER A 27 0.13 11.32 -16.42
CA SER A 27 1.07 10.26 -16.80
C SER A 27 1.04 9.09 -15.81
N LEU A 28 0.99 9.36 -14.51
CA LEU A 28 0.90 8.30 -13.48
C LEU A 28 -0.44 7.57 -13.56
N LEU A 29 -1.56 8.30 -13.73
CA LEU A 29 -2.88 7.67 -13.89
C LEU A 29 -2.92 6.73 -15.11
N ARG A 30 -2.34 7.17 -16.23
CA ARG A 30 -2.26 6.38 -17.45
C ARG A 30 -1.37 5.15 -17.28
N ALA A 31 -0.24 5.28 -16.61
CA ALA A 31 0.64 4.14 -16.31
C ALA A 31 -0.09 3.07 -15.47
N ILE A 32 -0.93 3.47 -14.51
CA ILE A 32 -1.75 2.53 -13.72
C ILE A 32 -2.78 1.82 -14.59
N GLU A 33 -3.38 2.52 -15.56
CA GLU A 33 -4.37 1.94 -16.49
C GLU A 33 -3.74 0.96 -17.50
N GLU A 34 -2.52 1.25 -17.97
CA GLU A 34 -1.80 0.41 -18.93
C GLU A 34 -1.05 -0.76 -18.25
N SER A 35 -0.91 -0.74 -16.92
CA SER A 35 -0.24 -1.79 -16.15
C SER A 35 -1.03 -3.10 -16.12
N LYS A 36 -0.33 -4.23 -16.18
CA LYS A 36 -0.93 -5.57 -16.02
C LYS A 36 -1.00 -6.02 -14.56
N ILE A 37 -0.08 -5.54 -13.72
CA ILE A 37 0.07 -5.91 -12.31
C ILE A 37 0.41 -4.65 -11.50
N SER A 38 -0.20 -4.49 -10.32
CA SER A 38 0.14 -3.47 -9.34
C SER A 38 0.51 -4.10 -8.00
N LEU A 39 1.64 -3.67 -7.43
CA LEU A 39 2.12 -4.09 -6.11
C LEU A 39 1.84 -2.98 -5.10
N ILE A 40 1.05 -3.26 -4.07
CA ILE A 40 0.71 -2.30 -3.02
C ILE A 40 1.51 -2.65 -1.77
N VAL A 41 2.37 -1.74 -1.30
CA VAL A 41 3.15 -1.96 -0.07
C VAL A 41 2.51 -1.19 1.09
N PHE A 42 1.70 -1.88 1.89
CA PHE A 42 1.13 -1.32 3.11
C PHE A 42 2.19 -1.23 4.20
N SER A 43 2.44 -0.02 4.68
CA SER A 43 3.28 0.26 5.84
C SER A 43 2.52 1.13 6.84
N LYS A 44 3.06 1.24 8.07
CA LYS A 44 2.44 2.04 9.14
C LYS A 44 2.13 3.47 8.70
N ASN A 45 2.97 4.08 7.85
CA ASN A 45 2.82 5.47 7.40
C ASN A 45 2.06 5.63 6.08
N TYR A 46 1.56 4.54 5.48
CA TYR A 46 0.80 4.59 4.22
C TYR A 46 -0.38 5.56 4.30
N VAL A 47 -1.11 5.52 5.41
CA VAL A 47 -2.33 6.30 5.66
C VAL A 47 -2.07 7.75 6.07
N ASN A 48 -0.80 8.19 6.13
CA ASN A 48 -0.44 9.57 6.44
C ASN A 48 -0.21 10.41 5.16
N SER A 49 -0.64 9.90 4.01
CA SER A 49 -0.49 10.56 2.71
C SER A 49 -1.79 10.46 1.92
N ARG A 50 -2.38 11.62 1.59
CA ARG A 50 -3.56 11.72 0.71
C ARG A 50 -3.30 11.05 -0.62
N TRP A 51 -2.10 11.29 -1.16
CA TRP A 51 -1.64 10.71 -2.41
C TRP A 51 -1.70 9.17 -2.41
N CYS A 52 -1.12 8.52 -1.39
CA CYS A 52 -1.12 7.05 -1.29
C CYS A 52 -2.55 6.48 -1.23
N LEU A 53 -3.49 7.21 -0.63
CA LEU A 53 -4.89 6.81 -0.51
C LEU A 53 -5.68 7.02 -1.80
N ASP A 54 -5.39 8.09 -2.55
CA ASP A 54 -5.99 8.34 -3.85
C ASP A 54 -5.44 7.40 -4.94
N GLU A 55 -4.14 7.09 -4.91
CA GLU A 55 -3.55 6.02 -5.73
C GLU A 55 -4.22 4.68 -5.45
N LEU A 56 -4.40 4.33 -4.18
CA LEU A 56 -5.08 3.09 -3.79
C LEU A 56 -6.49 3.02 -4.39
N LYS A 57 -7.26 4.10 -4.34
CA LYS A 57 -8.59 4.16 -4.96
C LYS A 57 -8.52 3.89 -6.46
N LYS A 58 -7.55 4.49 -7.15
CA LYS A 58 -7.38 4.31 -8.60
C LYS A 58 -7.00 2.87 -8.94
N ILE A 59 -6.03 2.30 -8.24
CA ILE A 59 -5.62 0.89 -8.39
C ILE A 59 -6.82 -0.03 -8.17
N MET A 60 -7.57 0.18 -7.09
CA MET A 60 -8.73 -0.65 -6.77
C MET A 60 -9.89 -0.46 -7.74
N LYS A 61 -10.02 0.71 -8.39
CA LYS A 61 -10.94 0.90 -9.52
C LYS A 61 -10.49 0.06 -10.70
N CYS A 62 -9.24 0.16 -11.13
CA CYS A 62 -8.69 -0.60 -12.25
C CYS A 62 -8.76 -2.13 -12.03
N TYR A 63 -8.49 -2.57 -10.80
CA TYR A 63 -8.66 -3.97 -10.38
C TYR A 63 -10.08 -4.49 -10.67
N ARG A 64 -11.11 -3.68 -10.42
CA ARG A 64 -12.52 -4.05 -10.64
C ARG A 64 -12.98 -3.88 -12.07
N THR A 65 -12.51 -2.86 -12.77
CA THR A 65 -13.10 -2.44 -14.06
C THR A 65 -12.38 -3.00 -15.28
N ILE A 66 -11.07 -3.22 -15.20
CA ILE A 66 -10.24 -3.61 -16.36
C ILE A 66 -9.36 -4.83 -16.08
N GLY A 67 -9.57 -5.53 -14.96
CA GLY A 67 -8.88 -6.79 -14.66
C GLY A 67 -7.40 -6.64 -14.27
N LEU A 68 -6.97 -5.46 -13.81
CA LEU A 68 -5.63 -5.25 -13.27
C LEU A 68 -5.35 -6.26 -12.15
N LYS A 69 -4.24 -6.99 -12.20
CA LYS A 69 -3.84 -7.87 -11.09
C LYS A 69 -3.25 -7.03 -9.96
N VAL A 70 -3.64 -7.32 -8.72
CA VAL A 70 -3.13 -6.59 -7.54
C VAL A 70 -2.49 -7.58 -6.59
N VAL A 71 -1.32 -7.22 -6.08
CA VAL A 71 -0.57 -7.99 -5.07
C VAL A 71 -0.28 -7.07 -3.88
N PRO A 72 -0.96 -7.24 -2.74
CA PRO A 72 -0.64 -6.48 -1.54
C PRO A 72 0.53 -7.12 -0.78
N VAL A 73 1.40 -6.27 -0.24
CA VAL A 73 2.50 -6.61 0.67
C VAL A 73 2.32 -5.82 1.95
N PHE A 74 2.25 -6.50 3.08
CA PHE A 74 2.03 -5.91 4.40
C PHE A 74 3.37 -5.84 5.15
N TYR A 75 4.00 -4.68 5.09
CA TYR A 75 5.32 -4.43 5.67
C TYR A 75 5.21 -4.02 7.14
N HIS A 76 5.62 -4.92 8.04
CA HIS A 76 5.51 -4.79 9.50
C HIS A 76 4.08 -4.47 9.98
N LEU A 77 3.07 -5.00 9.28
CA LEU A 77 1.67 -4.85 9.59
C LEU A 77 0.96 -6.17 9.37
N GLU A 78 -0.01 -6.48 10.22
CA GLU A 78 -0.97 -7.56 9.93
C GLU A 78 -2.02 -7.02 8.94
N PRO A 79 -2.44 -7.82 7.93
CA PRO A 79 -3.50 -7.47 6.99
C PRO A 79 -4.79 -7.06 7.71
N SER A 80 -5.08 -7.68 8.86
CA SER A 80 -6.25 -7.39 9.70
C SER A 80 -6.31 -5.92 10.14
N LYS A 81 -5.15 -5.29 10.42
CA LYS A 81 -5.07 -3.89 10.84
C LYS A 81 -5.36 -2.94 9.69
N VAL A 82 -4.92 -3.29 8.48
CA VAL A 82 -5.23 -2.54 7.26
C VAL A 82 -6.71 -2.69 6.89
N ARG A 83 -7.24 -3.93 6.92
CA ARG A 83 -8.61 -4.28 6.53
C ARG A 83 -9.67 -3.58 7.35
N HIS A 84 -9.46 -3.50 8.66
CA HIS A 84 -10.42 -2.93 9.61
C HIS A 84 -10.02 -1.53 10.08
N GLN A 85 -8.87 -1.00 9.60
CA GLN A 85 -8.29 0.27 10.04
C GLN A 85 -8.20 0.35 11.57
N THR A 86 -7.60 -0.66 12.19
CA THR A 86 -7.46 -0.78 13.66
C THR A 86 -6.01 -0.74 14.12
N GLY A 87 -5.79 -0.73 15.44
CA GLY A 87 -4.45 -0.65 16.03
C GLY A 87 -3.74 0.64 15.67
N ASP A 88 -2.40 0.59 15.61
CA ASP A 88 -1.57 1.75 15.28
C ASP A 88 -1.84 2.31 13.88
N PHE A 89 -2.15 1.44 12.92
CA PHE A 89 -2.53 1.85 11.56
C PHE A 89 -3.82 2.68 11.59
N GLY A 90 -4.84 2.20 12.30
CA GLY A 90 -6.10 2.91 12.51
C GLY A 90 -5.94 4.25 13.21
N LYS A 91 -5.09 4.31 14.26
CA LYS A 91 -4.79 5.56 14.98
C LYS A 91 -4.15 6.61 14.06
N LEU A 92 -3.18 6.21 13.24
CA LEU A 92 -2.55 7.12 12.28
C LEU A 92 -3.51 7.57 11.20
N PHE A 93 -4.35 6.66 10.70
CA PHE A 93 -5.37 7.00 9.72
C PHE A 93 -6.36 8.02 10.31
N GLN A 94 -6.88 7.78 11.52
CA GLN A 94 -7.79 8.74 12.16
C GLN A 94 -7.14 10.10 12.43
N SER A 95 -5.87 10.12 12.85
CA SER A 95 -5.11 11.36 13.02
C SER A 95 -4.97 12.14 11.70
N PHE A 96 -4.75 11.44 10.59
CA PHE A 96 -4.72 12.05 9.26
C PHE A 96 -6.11 12.56 8.84
N LEU A 97 -7.16 11.76 9.04
CA LEU A 97 -8.53 12.16 8.72
C LEU A 97 -8.99 13.40 9.48
N ASN A 98 -8.59 13.56 10.74
CA ASN A 98 -8.91 14.75 11.53
C ASN A 98 -8.33 16.05 10.93
N LYS A 99 -7.32 15.96 10.05
CA LYS A 99 -6.72 17.11 9.34
C LYS A 99 -7.46 17.43 8.03
N ILE A 100 -8.33 16.55 7.56
CA ILE A 100 -9.04 16.65 6.28
C ILE A 100 -10.53 16.82 6.62
N SER A 101 -10.90 18.03 7.01
CA SER A 101 -12.28 18.36 7.41
C SER A 101 -13.24 18.30 6.21
N ASN A 102 -14.47 17.81 6.45
CA ASN A 102 -15.63 17.89 5.54
C ASN A 102 -15.58 17.06 4.23
N GLU A 103 -14.76 16.01 4.14
CA GLU A 103 -14.68 15.14 2.94
C GLU A 103 -15.22 13.71 3.18
N GLU A 104 -16.37 13.57 3.82
CA GLU A 104 -16.90 12.27 4.29
C GLU A 104 -16.99 11.19 3.20
N GLN A 105 -17.46 11.54 2.01
CA GLN A 105 -17.53 10.61 0.87
C GLN A 105 -16.14 10.13 0.42
N LEU A 106 -15.14 11.03 0.45
CA LEU A 106 -13.77 10.67 0.13
C LEU A 106 -13.20 9.72 1.18
N VAL A 107 -13.42 10.03 2.46
CA VAL A 107 -12.99 9.18 3.59
C VAL A 107 -13.59 7.77 3.47
N GLN A 108 -14.88 7.68 3.16
CA GLN A 108 -15.54 6.39 2.96
C GLN A 108 -14.92 5.60 1.80
N SER A 109 -14.62 6.28 0.68
CA SER A 109 -13.96 5.64 -0.45
C SER A 109 -12.54 5.14 -0.13
N TRP A 110 -11.80 5.83 0.75
CA TRP A 110 -10.49 5.36 1.24
C TRP A 110 -10.63 4.14 2.16
N ARG A 111 -11.60 4.14 3.08
CA ARG A 111 -11.89 2.99 3.97
C ARG A 111 -12.21 1.75 3.15
N GLU A 112 -13.06 1.89 2.14
CA GLU A 112 -13.41 0.79 1.24
C GLU A 112 -12.22 0.30 0.44
N ALA A 113 -11.41 1.20 -0.12
CA ALA A 113 -10.23 0.83 -0.88
C ALA A 113 -9.23 0.03 -0.02
N LEU A 114 -8.96 0.49 1.21
CA LEU A 114 -8.12 -0.22 2.19
C LEU A 114 -8.69 -1.60 2.53
N ARG A 115 -9.99 -1.67 2.82
CA ARG A 115 -10.68 -2.93 3.13
C ARG A 115 -10.58 -3.93 1.99
N HIS A 116 -10.88 -3.51 0.75
CA HIS A 116 -10.86 -4.37 -0.41
C HIS A 116 -9.44 -4.82 -0.76
N ALA A 117 -8.46 -3.92 -0.75
CA ALA A 117 -7.07 -4.28 -1.02
C ALA A 117 -6.54 -5.28 0.02
N ALA A 118 -6.86 -5.11 1.30
CA ALA A 118 -6.45 -6.02 2.38
C ALA A 118 -7.25 -7.34 2.44
N ASN A 119 -8.24 -7.53 1.56
CA ASN A 119 -8.92 -8.81 1.33
C ASN A 119 -8.29 -9.61 0.18
N ILE A 120 -7.44 -8.99 -0.64
CA ILE A 120 -6.70 -9.70 -1.68
C ILE A 120 -5.59 -10.52 -1.03
N LYS A 121 -5.38 -11.76 -1.49
CA LYS A 121 -4.26 -12.59 -1.04
C LYS A 121 -2.94 -11.88 -1.34
N GLY A 122 -2.09 -11.77 -0.34
CA GLY A 122 -0.82 -11.06 -0.43
C GLY A 122 0.22 -11.66 0.48
N PHE A 123 1.23 -10.85 0.80
CA PHE A 123 2.40 -11.28 1.54
C PHE A 123 2.63 -10.44 2.78
N GLU A 124 2.88 -11.09 3.91
CA GLU A 124 3.23 -10.41 5.15
C GLU A 124 4.74 -10.46 5.36
N ILE A 125 5.32 -9.30 5.68
CA ILE A 125 6.73 -9.16 6.03
C ILE A 125 6.77 -8.71 7.49
N LEU A 126 6.96 -9.66 8.40
CA LEU A 126 7.01 -9.39 9.84
C LEU A 126 8.46 -9.33 10.32
N LYS A 127 8.74 -8.47 11.33
CA LYS A 127 10.01 -8.52 12.05
C LYS A 127 10.04 -9.80 12.89
N SER A 128 11.05 -10.65 12.71
CA SER A 128 11.31 -11.72 13.67
C SER A 128 11.78 -11.13 15.01
N ARG A 129 11.28 -11.65 16.14
CA ARG A 129 11.69 -11.24 17.51
C ARG A 129 13.02 -11.87 17.95
N SER A 130 13.91 -12.25 17.03
CA SER A 130 15.22 -12.81 17.37
C SER A 130 16.25 -11.70 17.57
N ARG A 131 17.00 -11.77 18.68
CA ARG A 131 18.02 -10.80 19.09
C ARG A 131 19.27 -10.73 18.19
N ASN A 132 19.25 -11.33 17.00
CA ASN A 132 20.37 -11.25 16.05
C ASN A 132 19.87 -11.08 14.60
N LYS A 133 20.31 -9.96 13.98
CA LYS A 133 20.37 -9.56 12.56
C LYS A 133 19.16 -9.87 11.64
N HIS A 134 18.64 -8.79 11.04
CA HIS A 134 17.78 -8.65 9.85
C HIS A 134 17.18 -9.91 9.19
N ASN A 135 16.43 -10.71 9.93
CA ASN A 135 15.68 -11.84 9.36
C ASN A 135 14.20 -11.46 9.20
N TYR A 136 13.79 -11.31 7.94
CA TYR A 136 12.39 -11.13 7.53
C TYR A 136 11.75 -12.50 7.34
N HIS A 137 10.56 -12.70 7.89
CA HIS A 137 9.77 -13.91 7.62
C HIS A 137 8.67 -13.56 6.62
N PHE A 138 8.54 -14.38 5.58
CA PHE A 138 7.54 -14.24 4.54
C PHE A 138 6.49 -15.32 4.72
N THR A 139 5.26 -14.91 4.99
CA THR A 139 4.14 -15.85 5.10
C THR A 139 3.17 -15.58 3.97
N SER A 140 2.95 -16.60 3.14
CA SER A 140 1.73 -16.67 2.32
C SER A 140 0.63 -17.27 3.20
N GLY A 141 -0.63 -16.89 2.95
CA GLY A 141 -1.79 -17.12 3.84
C GLY A 141 -2.18 -18.58 4.16
N SER A 142 -1.27 -19.56 4.05
CA SER A 142 -1.44 -20.94 4.55
C SER A 142 -0.12 -21.72 4.67
N GLY A 143 1.01 -21.09 5.00
CA GLY A 143 2.25 -21.84 5.32
C GLY A 143 3.49 -20.97 5.51
N THR A 144 4.32 -21.32 6.48
CA THR A 144 5.63 -20.71 6.75
C THR A 144 6.69 -21.34 5.85
N VAL A 145 7.46 -20.51 5.13
CA VAL A 145 8.66 -20.96 4.42
C VAL A 145 9.84 -20.13 4.94
N SER A 146 10.74 -20.79 5.67
CA SER A 146 12.03 -20.21 6.06
C SER A 146 13.06 -20.50 4.98
N THR A 147 13.64 -19.47 4.37
CA THR A 147 14.78 -19.62 3.47
C THR A 147 16.08 -19.30 4.23
N ASN A 148 16.95 -20.30 4.34
CA ASN A 148 18.33 -20.11 4.79
C ASN A 148 19.14 -19.39 3.70
N GLN A 149 20.00 -18.48 4.16
CA GLN A 149 20.75 -17.52 3.34
C GLN A 149 21.68 -18.18 2.31
N ILE A 150 21.67 -17.65 1.09
CA ILE A 150 22.75 -17.85 0.11
C ILE A 150 23.83 -16.81 0.46
N LYS A 151 25.06 -17.29 0.68
CA LYS A 151 26.25 -16.50 1.03
C LYS A 151 26.65 -15.51 -0.06
#